data_AF-A0A8H8TQD5-F1
#
_entry.id   AF-A0A8H8TQD5-F1
#
_cell.length_a   1.000
_cell.length_b   1.000
_cell.length_c   1.000
_cell.angle_alpha   90.00
_cell.angle_beta   90.00
_cell.angle_gamma   90.00
#
_symmetry.space_group_name_H-M   'P 1'
#
loop_
_entity.id
_entity.type
_entity.pdbx_description
1 polymer ?
#
loop_
_entity_poly.entity_id
_entity_poly.type
_entity_poly.pdbx_seq_one_letter_code
_entity_poly.pdbx_strand_id
1 'polypeptide(L)'
;MKLNLLTLLPLAAAAVQTALAATTPIRRDEWPHGPFKTEGNQVKNANGEPVIFVGTNWPGSGETTIPEGIEFRSIADIVSMMKYVGYNFVRHTYPIQMIDQIYENNGTDITVQHALLYALGEDNGTRIMEMINKNNPQITNSTTHLEVYSMIAEEEKKQGMLMHLDNHISRAIWCCSHDDGNAWFGDMDFDVSKWHRGHRYMAEWAKKHSNIVSMSLRNELRKSAVKPGLEYNWDTWWGNVLEAAENIHAANPNLLITISGLDYDIDLCPHHPS
;
A
#
# COMPACT_ATOMS: atom_id res chain seq x y z
N MET A 1 -60.04 -36.49 29.37
CA MET A 1 -58.80 -37.18 28.95
C MET A 1 -58.78 -37.17 27.42
N LYS A 2 -57.95 -36.44 26.67
CA LYS A 2 -56.80 -35.54 26.90
C LYS A 2 -56.91 -34.38 25.87
N LEU A 3 -56.61 -33.15 26.30
CA LEU A 3 -56.20 -32.06 25.39
C LEU A 3 -54.81 -32.41 24.84
N ASN A 4 -54.57 -32.20 23.54
CA ASN A 4 -53.22 -32.01 23.02
C ASN A 4 -53.15 -30.65 22.32
N LEU A 5 -52.55 -29.73 23.06
CA LEU A 5 -52.00 -28.47 22.63
C LEU A 5 -50.69 -28.77 21.87
N LEU A 6 -50.58 -28.38 20.60
CA LEU A 6 -49.26 -28.16 20.01
C LEU A 6 -49.27 -26.86 19.19
N THR A 7 -48.29 -26.07 19.55
CA THR A 7 -48.05 -24.66 19.29
C THR A 7 -47.39 -24.41 17.94
N LEU A 8 -47.84 -23.33 17.31
CA LEU A 8 -47.12 -22.31 16.52
C LEU A 8 -45.68 -22.59 16.05
N LEU A 9 -45.44 -22.29 14.77
CA LEU A 9 -44.41 -21.32 14.33
C LEU A 9 -44.62 -20.94 12.84
N PRO A 10 -44.75 -19.66 12.48
CA PRO A 10 -44.66 -19.23 11.09
C PRO A 10 -43.18 -19.09 10.71
N LEU A 11 -42.78 -19.68 9.58
CA LEU A 11 -41.49 -19.39 8.96
C LEU A 11 -41.47 -17.93 8.48
N ALA A 12 -40.79 -17.07 9.22
CA ALA A 12 -40.38 -15.76 8.74
C ALA A 12 -39.20 -15.95 7.78
N ALA A 13 -39.42 -15.73 6.48
CA ALA A 13 -38.34 -15.64 5.50
C ALA A 13 -37.61 -14.30 5.71
N ALA A 14 -36.44 -14.34 6.33
CA ALA A 14 -35.55 -13.19 6.39
C ALA A 14 -34.84 -13.03 5.04
N ALA A 15 -35.28 -12.06 4.23
CA ALA A 15 -34.54 -11.61 3.07
C ALA A 15 -33.31 -10.82 3.56
N VAL A 16 -32.12 -11.40 3.41
CA VAL A 16 -30.85 -10.69 3.61
C VAL A 16 -30.63 -9.81 2.39
N GLN A 17 -30.94 -8.52 2.50
CA GLN A 17 -30.51 -7.53 1.52
C GLN A 17 -29.07 -7.12 1.85
N THR A 18 -28.11 -7.69 1.14
CA THR A 18 -26.76 -7.14 1.05
C THR A 18 -26.83 -5.81 0.31
N ALA A 19 -26.78 -4.70 1.04
CA ALA A 19 -26.53 -3.39 0.45
C ALA A 19 -25.08 -3.37 -0.05
N LEU A 20 -24.88 -3.55 -1.35
CA LEU A 20 -23.67 -3.09 -2.02
C LEU A 20 -23.63 -1.57 -1.86
N ALA A 21 -22.70 -1.07 -1.04
CA ALA A 21 -22.38 0.34 -1.03
C ALA A 21 -21.91 0.70 -2.44
N ALA A 22 -22.77 1.36 -3.21
CA ALA A 22 -22.38 1.97 -4.47
C ALA A 22 -21.38 3.08 -4.13
N THR A 23 -20.09 2.79 -4.29
CA THR A 23 -19.05 3.82 -4.31
C THR A 23 -19.42 4.79 -5.44
N THR A 24 -19.76 6.02 -5.08
CA THR A 24 -19.98 7.08 -6.06
C THR A 24 -18.77 7.10 -7.00
N PRO A 25 -18.94 6.91 -8.33
CA PRO A 25 -17.80 6.91 -9.23
C PRO A 25 -17.10 8.26 -9.14
N ILE A 26 -15.76 8.24 -8.99
CA ILE A 26 -14.93 9.43 -9.05
C ILE A 26 -15.31 10.16 -10.33
N ARG A 27 -15.77 11.40 -10.20
CA ARG A 27 -16.29 12.18 -11.32
C ARG A 27 -15.14 12.40 -12.31
N ARG A 28 -15.30 11.90 -13.55
CA ARG A 28 -14.27 11.91 -14.60
C ARG A 28 -13.71 13.32 -14.90
N ASP A 29 -14.47 14.35 -14.54
CA ASP A 29 -14.13 15.76 -14.76
C ASP A 29 -13.12 16.32 -13.75
N GLU A 30 -12.82 15.62 -12.64
CA GLU A 30 -11.89 16.09 -11.62
C GLU A 30 -10.47 15.56 -11.85
N TRP A 31 -9.47 16.41 -11.59
CA TRP A 31 -8.07 15.99 -11.58
C TRP A 31 -7.87 14.78 -10.63
N PRO A 32 -7.14 13.72 -11.03
CA PRO A 32 -6.25 13.63 -12.19
C PRO A 32 -6.89 13.05 -13.47
N HIS A 33 -8.22 13.05 -13.59
CA HIS A 33 -8.96 12.39 -14.67
C HIS A 33 -8.73 10.86 -14.71
N GLY A 34 -8.76 10.23 -13.55
CA GLY A 34 -8.68 8.77 -13.42
C GLY A 34 -9.98 8.04 -13.84
N PRO A 35 -9.96 6.70 -13.93
CA PRO A 35 -8.79 5.83 -13.80
C PRO A 35 -7.84 5.94 -14.99
N PHE A 36 -6.58 5.57 -14.79
CA PHE A 36 -5.60 5.48 -15.86
C PHE A 36 -5.62 4.10 -16.51
N LYS A 37 -5.19 4.02 -17.76
CA LYS A 37 -5.06 2.76 -18.51
C LYS A 37 -3.77 2.73 -19.30
N THR A 38 -3.30 1.53 -19.64
CA THR A 38 -2.24 1.34 -20.61
C THR A 38 -2.83 1.25 -22.03
N GLU A 39 -2.13 1.81 -23.01
CA GLU A 39 -2.45 1.68 -24.44
C GLU A 39 -1.14 1.60 -25.22
N GLY A 40 -0.78 0.39 -25.65
CA GLY A 40 0.56 0.12 -26.16
C GLY A 40 1.62 0.39 -25.09
N ASN A 41 2.58 1.25 -25.41
CA ASN A 41 3.65 1.67 -24.49
C ASN A 41 3.33 2.96 -23.71
N GLN A 42 2.08 3.45 -23.75
CA GLN A 42 1.68 4.68 -23.09
C GLN A 42 0.74 4.41 -21.92
N VAL A 43 0.81 5.27 -20.90
CA VAL A 43 -0.25 5.45 -19.92
C VAL A 43 -1.12 6.61 -20.35
N LYS A 44 -2.44 6.42 -20.31
CA LYS A 44 -3.43 7.45 -20.65
C LYS A 44 -4.43 7.63 -19.51
N ASN A 45 -4.87 8.87 -19.32
CA ASN A 45 -5.97 9.19 -18.41
C ASN A 45 -7.34 8.83 -19.04
N ALA A 46 -8.42 9.04 -18.29
CA ALA A 46 -9.78 8.75 -18.74
C ALA A 46 -10.25 9.61 -19.94
N ASN A 47 -9.59 10.74 -20.20
CA ASN A 47 -9.83 11.59 -21.37
C ASN A 47 -9.07 11.11 -22.62
N GLY A 48 -8.21 10.09 -22.49
CA GLY A 48 -7.35 9.59 -23.56
C GLY A 48 -6.04 10.37 -23.75
N GLU A 49 -5.73 11.28 -22.83
CA GLU A 49 -4.51 12.08 -22.86
C GLU A 49 -3.33 11.28 -22.27
N PRO A 50 -2.14 11.30 -22.91
CA PRO A 50 -0.96 10.67 -22.34
C PRO A 50 -0.56 11.27 -20.99
N VAL A 51 -0.24 10.42 -20.03
CA VAL A 51 0.30 10.81 -18.73
C VAL A 51 1.77 10.43 -18.69
N ILE A 52 2.64 11.42 -18.47
CA ILE A 52 4.08 11.23 -18.26
C ILE A 52 4.35 11.33 -16.76
N PHE A 53 4.90 10.27 -16.17
CA PHE A 53 5.33 10.29 -14.77
C PHE A 53 6.75 10.86 -14.66
N VAL A 54 6.91 11.93 -13.88
CA VAL A 54 8.18 12.49 -13.44
C VAL A 54 8.24 12.23 -11.95
N GLY A 55 8.90 11.13 -11.60
CA GLY A 55 8.78 10.48 -10.29
C GLY A 55 9.91 10.79 -9.31
N THR A 56 9.57 10.82 -8.02
CA THR A 56 10.53 10.73 -6.91
C THR A 56 10.07 9.69 -5.88
N ASN A 57 10.95 9.28 -4.99
CA ASN A 57 10.65 8.37 -3.89
C ASN A 57 10.50 9.13 -2.58
N TRP A 58 9.49 8.78 -1.79
CA TRP A 58 9.35 9.19 -0.41
C TRP A 58 9.30 7.93 0.47
N PRO A 59 10.42 7.59 1.14
CA PRO A 59 10.51 6.37 1.94
C PRO A 59 9.60 6.39 3.17
N GLY A 60 9.03 5.24 3.51
CA GLY A 60 8.11 5.00 4.62
C GLY A 60 8.00 3.54 5.04
N SER A 61 8.89 2.68 4.53
CA SER A 61 8.93 1.24 4.81
C SER A 61 9.97 0.82 5.85
N GLY A 62 10.73 1.77 6.39
CA GLY A 62 11.69 1.55 7.46
C GLY A 62 11.00 1.19 8.79
N GLU A 63 11.80 0.99 9.84
CA GLU A 63 11.38 0.44 11.13
C GLU A 63 10.22 1.20 11.77
N THR A 64 10.16 2.52 11.58
CA THR A 64 9.08 3.37 12.10
C THR A 64 7.77 3.21 11.32
N THR A 65 7.85 2.77 10.06
CA THR A 65 6.74 2.72 9.08
C THR A 65 6.11 4.07 8.75
N ILE A 66 6.72 5.16 9.21
CA ILE A 66 6.28 6.54 8.99
C ILE A 66 7.06 7.15 7.82
N PRO A 67 6.42 7.90 6.91
CA PRO A 67 7.14 8.61 5.87
C PRO A 67 8.21 9.56 6.42
N GLU A 68 9.44 9.34 6.00
CA GLU A 68 10.63 9.99 6.56
C GLU A 68 10.63 11.51 6.33
N GLY A 69 11.24 12.26 7.25
CA GLY A 69 11.44 13.70 7.09
C GLY A 69 10.30 14.59 7.60
N ILE A 70 9.13 14.04 7.92
CA ILE A 70 8.00 14.82 8.51
C ILE A 70 8.31 15.30 9.94
N GLU A 71 9.30 14.72 10.59
CA GLU A 71 9.90 15.19 11.84
C GLU A 71 10.78 16.44 11.65
N PHE A 72 11.17 16.78 10.42
CA PHE A 72 11.97 17.96 10.10
C PHE A 72 11.20 19.06 9.37
N ARG A 73 10.12 18.73 8.65
CA ARG A 73 9.31 19.68 7.87
C ARG A 73 7.83 19.29 7.84
N SER A 74 6.97 20.26 7.53
CA SER A 74 5.56 19.97 7.30
C SER A 74 5.37 19.13 6.04
N ILE A 75 4.34 18.29 6.00
CA ILE A 75 3.95 17.52 4.80
C ILE A 75 3.80 18.47 3.59
N ALA A 76 3.14 19.62 3.79
CA ALA A 76 2.92 20.61 2.74
C ALA A 76 4.22 21.18 2.16
N ASP A 77 5.23 21.43 3.00
CA ASP A 77 6.53 21.92 2.55
C ASP A 77 7.29 20.85 1.76
N ILE A 78 7.27 19.59 2.22
CA ILE A 78 7.93 18.48 1.52
C ILE A 78 7.30 18.29 0.13
N VAL A 79 5.97 18.27 0.04
CA VAL A 79 5.25 18.20 -1.25
C VAL A 79 5.57 19.41 -2.12
N SER A 80 5.63 20.62 -1.55
CA SER A 80 5.98 21.84 -2.28
C SER A 80 7.40 21.79 -2.84
N MET A 81 8.35 21.23 -2.09
CA MET A 81 9.73 21.05 -2.54
C MET A 81 9.80 20.07 -3.72
N MET A 82 9.11 18.93 -3.65
CA MET A 82 9.04 17.97 -4.76
C MET A 82 8.41 18.61 -6.00
N LYS A 83 7.33 19.39 -5.82
CA LYS A 83 6.66 20.11 -6.91
C LYS A 83 7.56 21.18 -7.53
N TYR A 84 8.31 21.91 -6.71
CA TYR A 84 9.25 22.94 -7.17
C TYR A 84 10.36 22.38 -8.07
N VAL A 85 10.84 21.16 -7.78
CA VAL A 85 11.82 20.46 -8.64
C VAL A 85 11.20 20.04 -9.98
N GLY A 86 9.88 19.88 -10.04
CA GLY A 86 9.15 19.51 -11.25
C GLY A 86 8.61 18.08 -11.25
N TYR A 87 8.66 17.38 -10.11
CA TYR A 87 8.00 16.07 -10.00
C TYR A 87 6.48 16.23 -10.08
N ASN A 88 5.81 15.18 -10.57
CA ASN A 88 4.35 15.07 -10.59
C ASN A 88 3.83 13.74 -10.03
N PHE A 89 4.74 12.86 -9.58
CA PHE A 89 4.46 11.50 -9.15
C PHE A 89 5.39 11.13 -7.98
N VAL A 90 4.85 10.56 -6.91
CA VAL A 90 5.62 10.18 -5.72
C VAL A 90 5.39 8.71 -5.41
N ARG A 91 6.47 7.92 -5.37
CA ARG A 91 6.48 6.53 -4.92
C ARG A 91 6.63 6.49 -3.40
N HIS A 92 5.57 6.07 -2.72
CA HIS A 92 5.48 5.89 -1.28
C HIS A 92 5.63 4.42 -0.92
N THR A 93 6.77 4.10 -0.31
CA THR A 93 7.10 2.73 0.11
C THR A 93 6.44 2.39 1.44
N TYR A 94 5.89 1.20 1.58
CA TYR A 94 5.33 0.71 2.85
C TYR A 94 5.68 -0.77 3.10
N PRO A 95 5.76 -1.24 4.36
CA PRO A 95 5.98 -2.63 4.69
C PRO A 95 4.66 -3.39 4.90
N ILE A 96 4.60 -4.70 4.62
CA ILE A 96 3.43 -5.52 4.97
C ILE A 96 3.17 -5.53 6.48
N GLN A 97 4.23 -5.44 7.30
CA GLN A 97 4.15 -5.36 8.75
C GLN A 97 3.20 -4.25 9.24
N MET A 98 3.14 -3.12 8.53
CA MET A 98 2.20 -2.04 8.87
C MET A 98 0.75 -2.55 8.88
N ILE A 99 0.40 -3.42 7.92
CA ILE A 99 -0.94 -4.00 7.83
C ILE A 99 -1.10 -5.15 8.82
N ASP A 100 -0.07 -5.96 9.02
CA ASP A 100 -0.08 -7.05 10.01
C ASP A 100 -0.45 -6.53 11.41
N GLN A 101 0.14 -5.41 11.82
CA GLN A 101 -0.13 -4.76 13.11
C GLN A 101 -1.60 -4.34 13.26
N ILE A 102 -2.28 -3.95 12.19
CA ILE A 102 -3.72 -3.66 12.21
C ILE A 102 -4.51 -4.92 12.55
N TYR A 103 -4.19 -6.04 11.91
CA TYR A 103 -4.88 -7.31 12.16
C TYR A 103 -4.56 -7.89 13.54
N GLU A 104 -3.31 -7.75 13.99
CA GLU A 104 -2.87 -8.14 15.33
C GLU A 104 -3.55 -7.29 16.42
N ASN A 105 -3.90 -6.04 16.10
CA ASN A 105 -4.67 -5.13 16.94
C ASN A 105 -6.17 -5.15 16.65
N ASN A 106 -6.73 -6.34 16.38
CA ASN A 106 -8.17 -6.57 16.18
C ASN A 106 -8.82 -5.67 15.10
N GLY A 107 -8.08 -5.38 14.03
CA GLY A 107 -8.54 -4.55 12.92
C GLY A 107 -8.43 -3.04 13.14
N THR A 108 -7.77 -2.60 14.22
CA THR A 108 -7.57 -1.18 14.54
C THR A 108 -6.13 -0.78 14.24
N ASP A 109 -5.92 0.30 13.48
CA ASP A 109 -4.59 0.80 13.18
C ASP A 109 -3.86 1.29 14.44
N ILE A 110 -2.54 1.17 14.47
CA ILE A 110 -1.72 1.64 15.57
C ILE A 110 -1.38 3.12 15.39
N THR A 111 -1.09 3.80 16.50
CA THR A 111 -0.75 5.23 16.45
C THR A 111 0.69 5.44 16.00
N VAL A 112 0.96 6.60 15.41
CA VAL A 112 2.32 7.07 15.09
C VAL A 112 3.20 7.01 16.34
N GLN A 113 2.66 7.42 17.49
CA GLN A 113 3.37 7.32 18.76
C GLN A 113 3.74 5.88 19.09
N HIS A 114 2.81 4.93 18.98
CA HIS A 114 3.10 3.52 19.26
C HIS A 114 4.24 3.00 18.38
N ALA A 115 4.18 3.25 17.07
CA ALA A 115 5.19 2.74 16.16
C ALA A 115 6.58 3.36 16.37
N LEU A 116 6.64 4.66 16.69
CA LEU A 116 7.90 5.31 17.05
C LEU A 116 8.50 4.71 18.32
N LEU A 117 7.68 4.46 19.35
CA LEU A 117 8.15 3.81 20.58
C LEU A 117 8.60 2.37 20.34
N TYR A 118 7.87 1.64 19.51
CA TYR A 118 8.21 0.27 19.11
C TYR A 118 9.54 0.19 18.36
N ALA A 119 9.75 1.10 17.39
CA ALA A 119 10.92 1.09 16.52
C ALA A 119 12.17 1.69 17.17
N LEU A 120 12.01 2.77 17.95
CA LEU A 120 13.13 3.60 18.42
C LEU A 120 13.35 3.56 19.94
N GLY A 121 12.43 2.93 20.69
CA GLY A 121 12.40 2.96 22.16
C GLY A 121 11.76 4.23 22.72
N GLU A 122 11.59 4.28 24.04
CA GLU A 122 10.82 5.33 24.71
C GLU A 122 11.40 6.75 24.51
N ASP A 123 12.70 6.91 24.74
CA ASP A 123 13.37 8.21 24.66
C ASP A 123 13.37 8.78 23.24
N ASN A 124 13.84 7.99 22.26
CA ASN A 124 13.94 8.45 20.87
C ASN A 124 12.55 8.54 20.23
N GLY A 125 11.66 7.57 20.48
CA GLY A 125 10.31 7.58 19.94
C GLY A 125 9.52 8.80 20.41
N THR A 126 9.60 9.15 21.70
CA THR A 126 8.97 10.36 22.24
C THR A 126 9.55 11.63 21.61
N ARG A 127 10.88 11.73 21.52
CA ARG A 127 11.54 12.87 20.88
C ARG A 127 11.12 13.07 19.43
N ILE A 128 11.07 11.99 18.65
CA ILE A 128 10.66 12.07 17.24
C ILE A 128 9.18 12.44 17.14
N MET A 129 8.31 11.89 18.00
CA MET A 129 6.89 12.27 18.02
C MET A 129 6.70 13.78 18.30
N GLU A 130 7.46 14.36 19.24
CA GLU A 130 7.46 15.80 19.50
C GLU A 130 7.93 16.62 18.28
N MET A 131 8.96 16.14 17.58
CA MET A 131 9.45 16.77 16.35
C MET A 131 8.41 16.73 15.22
N ILE A 132 7.72 15.61 15.03
CA ILE A 132 6.62 15.47 14.08
C ILE A 132 5.50 16.44 14.45
N ASN A 133 5.02 16.43 15.69
CA ASN A 133 3.93 17.30 16.13
C ASN A 133 4.29 18.79 15.98
N LYS A 134 5.54 19.18 16.26
CA LYS A 134 6.01 20.56 16.09
C LYS A 134 5.88 21.04 14.63
N ASN A 135 6.21 20.18 13.66
CA ASN A 135 6.17 20.53 12.24
C ASN A 135 4.82 20.25 11.58
N ASN A 136 4.03 19.34 12.17
CA ASN A 136 2.72 18.91 11.70
C ASN A 136 1.75 18.84 12.90
N PRO A 137 1.26 19.98 13.43
CA PRO A 137 0.45 20.02 14.67
C PRO A 137 -0.84 19.19 14.64
N GLN A 138 -1.33 18.88 13.43
CA GLN A 138 -2.47 17.99 13.22
C GLN A 138 -2.16 16.51 13.49
N ILE A 139 -0.89 16.11 13.51
CA ILE A 139 -0.44 14.76 13.87
C ILE A 139 -0.23 14.72 15.37
N THR A 140 -1.09 13.97 16.05
CA THR A 140 -1.12 13.85 17.51
C THR A 140 -0.83 12.42 17.94
N ASN A 141 -0.71 12.19 19.25
CA ASN A 141 -0.45 10.86 19.80
C ASN A 141 -1.54 9.82 19.49
N SER A 142 -2.74 10.26 19.12
CA SER A 142 -3.84 9.39 18.69
C SER A 142 -3.93 9.20 17.17
N THR A 143 -3.12 9.94 16.39
CA THR A 143 -3.10 9.81 14.94
C THR A 143 -2.46 8.48 14.55
N THR A 144 -3.09 7.76 13.62
CA THR A 144 -2.69 6.43 13.14
C THR A 144 -1.82 6.50 11.89
N HIS A 145 -1.16 5.39 11.53
CA HIS A 145 -0.32 5.31 10.33
C HIS A 145 -1.07 5.73 9.07
N LEU A 146 -2.22 5.11 8.82
CA LEU A 146 -2.98 5.35 7.60
C LEU A 146 -3.66 6.72 7.59
N GLU A 147 -3.86 7.36 8.75
CA GLU A 147 -4.24 8.76 8.81
C GLU A 147 -3.11 9.67 8.33
N VAL A 148 -1.84 9.41 8.69
CA VAL A 148 -0.70 10.17 8.15
C VAL A 148 -0.57 9.98 6.64
N TYR A 149 -0.67 8.74 6.13
CA TYR A 149 -0.68 8.49 4.68
C TYR A 149 -1.86 9.19 3.99
N SER A 150 -3.03 9.28 4.65
CA SER A 150 -4.18 10.02 4.12
C SER A 150 -3.89 11.53 4.06
N MET A 151 -3.27 12.10 5.10
CA MET A 151 -2.86 13.52 5.10
C MET A 151 -1.88 13.83 3.97
N ILE A 152 -0.93 12.93 3.70
CA ILE A 152 0.01 13.05 2.59
C ILE A 152 -0.71 12.97 1.25
N ALA A 153 -1.58 11.96 1.05
CA ALA A 153 -2.34 11.80 -0.17
C ALA A 153 -3.21 13.03 -0.48
N GLU A 154 -3.88 13.60 0.53
CA GLU A 154 -4.68 14.82 0.35
C GLU A 154 -3.83 16.06 0.05
N GLU A 155 -2.67 16.22 0.68
CA GLU A 155 -1.79 17.35 0.39
C GLU A 155 -1.14 17.22 -1.00
N GLU A 156 -0.74 16.02 -1.39
CA GLU A 156 -0.29 15.72 -2.76
C GLU A 156 -1.38 16.02 -3.78
N LYS A 157 -2.62 15.58 -3.53
CA LYS A 157 -3.77 15.87 -4.39
C LYS A 157 -3.97 17.37 -4.54
N LYS A 158 -3.96 18.11 -3.43
CA LYS A 158 -4.13 19.57 -3.39
C LYS A 158 -3.06 20.30 -4.21
N GLN A 159 -1.85 19.76 -4.28
CA GLN A 159 -0.74 20.32 -5.06
C GLN A 159 -0.58 19.71 -6.46
N GLY A 160 -1.51 18.84 -6.89
CA GLY A 160 -1.49 18.20 -8.19
C GLY A 160 -0.32 17.22 -8.34
N MET A 161 -0.10 16.38 -7.33
CA MET A 161 0.89 15.30 -7.27
C MET A 161 0.18 13.93 -7.19
N LEU A 162 0.57 13.03 -8.09
CA LEU A 162 0.09 11.66 -8.11
C LEU A 162 0.84 10.83 -7.08
N MET A 163 0.15 9.87 -6.48
CA MET A 163 0.72 8.93 -5.52
C MET A 163 0.78 7.52 -6.11
N HIS A 164 1.87 6.83 -5.80
CA HIS A 164 2.09 5.44 -6.12
C HIS A 164 2.45 4.67 -4.86
N LEU A 165 1.64 3.69 -4.50
CA LEU A 165 1.87 2.85 -3.33
C LEU A 165 2.80 1.71 -3.70
N ASP A 166 3.89 1.55 -2.97
CA ASP A 166 4.88 0.53 -3.24
C ASP A 166 4.99 -0.42 -2.05
N ASN A 167 4.62 -1.69 -2.24
CA ASN A 167 4.99 -2.67 -1.22
C ASN A 167 6.49 -2.93 -1.31
N HIS A 168 7.23 -2.33 -0.39
CA HIS A 168 8.68 -2.33 -0.46
C HIS A 168 9.28 -3.58 0.18
N ILE A 169 8.69 -4.00 1.31
CA ILE A 169 9.23 -5.06 2.15
C ILE A 169 8.12 -5.73 2.96
N SER A 170 8.38 -6.89 3.55
CA SER A 170 7.42 -7.55 4.43
C SER A 170 7.61 -7.08 5.88
N ARG A 171 8.74 -7.41 6.50
CA ARG A 171 9.13 -6.88 7.82
C ARG A 171 9.82 -5.53 7.64
N ALA A 172 9.41 -4.54 8.42
CA ALA A 172 9.95 -3.18 8.36
C ALA A 172 11.41 -3.16 8.83
N ILE A 173 12.33 -2.92 7.89
CA ILE A 173 13.79 -2.77 8.10
C ILE A 173 14.39 -1.97 6.95
N TRP A 174 15.64 -1.52 7.14
CA TRP A 174 16.48 -1.07 6.04
C TRP A 174 16.73 -2.20 5.02
N CYS A 175 16.14 -2.03 3.83
CA CYS A 175 16.29 -2.90 2.66
C CYS A 175 17.51 -2.44 1.83
N CYS A 176 18.17 -3.27 1.01
CA CYS A 176 17.75 -4.54 0.46
C CYS A 176 18.93 -5.49 0.27
N SER A 177 18.93 -6.66 0.93
CA SER A 177 19.99 -7.67 0.79
C SER A 177 19.43 -9.06 0.48
N HIS A 178 20.31 -10.00 0.12
CA HIS A 178 19.92 -11.39 -0.08
C HIS A 178 19.59 -12.10 1.26
N ASP A 179 20.04 -11.57 2.39
CA ASP A 179 19.95 -12.18 3.72
C ASP A 179 19.02 -11.45 4.69
N ASP A 180 18.26 -10.46 4.22
CA ASP A 180 17.32 -9.68 5.03
C ASP A 180 15.99 -10.42 5.35
N GLY A 181 15.81 -11.64 4.83
CA GLY A 181 14.62 -12.46 5.02
C GLY A 181 13.40 -12.07 4.18
N ASN A 182 13.54 -11.10 3.28
CA ASN A 182 12.45 -10.51 2.50
C ASN A 182 12.62 -10.72 0.97
N ALA A 183 13.60 -11.52 0.56
CA ALA A 183 14.09 -11.58 -0.82
C ALA A 183 13.08 -12.20 -1.81
N TRP A 184 12.42 -13.29 -1.43
CA TRP A 184 11.59 -14.09 -2.34
C TRP A 184 10.31 -14.62 -1.68
N PHE A 185 9.36 -15.09 -2.49
CA PHE A 185 8.12 -15.68 -2.02
C PHE A 185 8.39 -16.85 -1.06
N GLY A 186 7.81 -16.80 0.14
CA GLY A 186 8.00 -17.82 1.17
C GLY A 186 9.32 -17.71 1.95
N ASP A 187 10.05 -16.60 1.83
CA ASP A 187 11.23 -16.32 2.64
C ASP A 187 10.89 -16.19 4.14
N MET A 188 11.88 -15.93 4.99
CA MET A 188 11.73 -15.91 6.45
C MET A 188 10.64 -14.93 6.91
N ASP A 189 10.63 -13.73 6.34
CA ASP A 189 9.66 -12.67 6.64
C ASP A 189 8.63 -12.48 5.52
N PHE A 190 8.81 -13.14 4.38
CA PHE A 190 7.92 -13.01 3.21
C PHE A 190 6.89 -14.14 3.15
N ASP A 191 5.84 -14.01 3.96
CA ASP A 191 4.62 -14.80 3.86
C ASP A 191 3.71 -14.27 2.73
N VAL A 192 3.46 -15.11 1.72
CA VAL A 192 2.66 -14.78 0.53
C VAL A 192 1.20 -14.46 0.89
N SER A 193 0.61 -15.16 1.86
CA SER A 193 -0.78 -14.92 2.27
C SER A 193 -0.94 -13.57 2.97
N LYS A 194 0.03 -13.21 3.83
CA LYS A 194 0.09 -11.89 4.48
C LYS A 194 0.31 -10.78 3.44
N TRP A 195 1.17 -11.02 2.47
CA TRP A 195 1.41 -10.11 1.35
C TRP A 195 0.14 -9.86 0.51
N HIS A 196 -0.56 -10.92 0.08
CA HIS A 196 -1.85 -10.81 -0.61
C HIS A 196 -2.90 -10.04 0.22
N ARG A 197 -2.97 -10.28 1.53
CA ARG A 197 -3.84 -9.53 2.44
C ARG A 197 -3.47 -8.04 2.47
N GLY A 198 -2.19 -7.73 2.63
CA GLY A 198 -1.70 -6.34 2.65
C GLY A 198 -2.00 -5.60 1.35
N HIS A 199 -1.85 -6.27 0.21
CA HIS A 199 -2.21 -5.72 -1.09
C HIS A 199 -3.69 -5.36 -1.21
N ARG A 200 -4.59 -6.29 -0.89
CA ARG A 200 -6.03 -6.01 -0.90
C ARG A 200 -6.37 -4.86 0.05
N TYR A 201 -5.78 -4.85 1.25
CA TYR A 201 -6.02 -3.80 2.23
C TYR A 201 -5.64 -2.42 1.69
N MET A 202 -4.42 -2.27 1.15
CA MET A 202 -3.95 -0.99 0.62
C MET A 202 -4.68 -0.57 -0.66
N ALA A 203 -5.06 -1.52 -1.52
CA ALA A 203 -5.88 -1.24 -2.70
C ALA A 203 -7.29 -0.73 -2.32
N GLU A 204 -7.91 -1.31 -1.29
CA GLU A 204 -9.19 -0.83 -0.73
C GLU A 204 -9.05 0.55 -0.08
N TRP A 205 -8.01 0.75 0.72
CA TRP A 205 -7.72 2.05 1.33
C TRP A 205 -7.52 3.13 0.26
N ALA A 206 -6.81 2.82 -0.83
CA ALA A 206 -6.53 3.73 -1.93
C ALA A 206 -7.78 4.26 -2.64
N LYS A 207 -8.92 3.56 -2.60
CA LYS A 207 -10.19 4.04 -3.20
C LYS A 207 -10.64 5.39 -2.63
N LYS A 208 -10.20 5.73 -1.42
CA LYS A 208 -10.55 6.98 -0.74
C LYS A 208 -9.82 8.19 -1.31
N HIS A 209 -8.75 7.99 -2.10
CA HIS A 209 -7.85 9.04 -2.57
C HIS A 209 -7.73 9.01 -4.10
N SER A 210 -8.28 10.02 -4.77
CA SER A 210 -8.37 10.04 -6.24
C SER A 210 -7.02 10.23 -6.95
N ASN A 211 -5.99 10.69 -6.25
CA ASN A 211 -4.63 10.87 -6.77
C ASN A 211 -3.74 9.63 -6.58
N ILE A 212 -4.21 8.59 -5.89
CA ILE A 212 -3.55 7.28 -5.87
C ILE A 212 -3.97 6.54 -7.12
N VAL A 213 -3.09 6.54 -8.12
CA VAL A 213 -3.40 6.05 -9.47
C VAL A 213 -2.76 4.70 -9.78
N SER A 214 -1.84 4.26 -8.93
CA SER A 214 -1.07 3.05 -9.17
C SER A 214 -0.50 2.44 -7.89
N MET A 215 -0.16 1.16 -7.99
CA MET A 215 0.39 0.39 -6.91
C MET A 215 1.40 -0.64 -7.43
N SER A 216 2.51 -0.85 -6.73
CA SER A 216 3.48 -1.91 -7.03
C SER A 216 3.22 -3.16 -6.20
N LEU A 217 3.57 -4.31 -6.77
CA LEU A 217 3.46 -5.60 -6.10
C LEU A 217 4.58 -5.80 -5.07
N ARG A 218 5.83 -5.57 -5.46
CA ARG A 218 6.99 -5.80 -4.62
C ARG A 218 8.17 -4.98 -5.14
N ASN A 219 9.04 -4.52 -4.26
CA ASN A 219 10.33 -3.95 -4.64
C ASN A 219 11.40 -5.05 -4.83
N GLU A 220 12.09 -5.05 -5.97
CA GLU A 220 13.37 -5.74 -6.19
C GLU A 220 13.41 -7.19 -5.70
N LEU A 221 12.51 -8.03 -6.24
CA LEU A 221 12.54 -9.46 -5.97
C LEU A 221 13.91 -10.07 -6.33
N ARG A 222 14.42 -10.94 -5.47
CA ARG A 222 15.81 -11.40 -5.51
C ARG A 222 15.97 -12.76 -4.85
N LYS A 223 17.10 -13.41 -5.10
CA LYS A 223 17.39 -14.72 -4.51
C LYS A 223 17.57 -14.62 -3.00
N SER A 224 17.01 -15.56 -2.23
CA SER A 224 17.23 -15.63 -0.79
C SER A 224 18.52 -16.37 -0.45
N ALA A 225 19.38 -15.74 0.36
CA ALA A 225 20.53 -16.38 0.99
C ALA A 225 20.17 -17.14 2.27
N VAL A 226 19.10 -16.72 2.97
CA VAL A 226 18.66 -17.35 4.23
C VAL A 226 17.74 -18.56 4.00
N LYS A 227 17.05 -18.62 2.86
CA LYS A 227 16.30 -19.81 2.39
C LYS A 227 16.74 -20.21 0.98
N PRO A 228 17.93 -20.81 0.80
CA PRO A 228 18.48 -21.13 -0.53
C PRO A 228 17.71 -22.24 -1.28
N GLY A 229 16.80 -22.96 -0.60
CA GLY A 229 15.97 -23.99 -1.20
C GLY A 229 14.72 -23.48 -1.91
N LEU A 230 14.45 -22.16 -1.89
CA LEU A 230 13.33 -21.58 -2.63
C LEU A 230 13.63 -21.61 -4.13
N GLU A 231 12.64 -22.08 -4.90
CA GLU A 231 12.73 -22.10 -6.34
C GLU A 231 12.61 -20.67 -6.90
N TYR A 232 13.72 -20.18 -7.44
CA TYR A 232 13.88 -18.83 -7.96
C TYR A 232 13.95 -18.87 -9.49
N ASN A 233 12.79 -18.70 -10.14
CA ASN A 233 12.67 -18.66 -11.60
C ASN A 233 11.39 -17.92 -12.04
N TRP A 234 11.22 -17.80 -13.34
CA TRP A 234 10.06 -17.13 -13.94
C TRP A 234 8.72 -17.83 -13.72
N ASP A 235 8.71 -19.15 -13.53
CA ASP A 235 7.47 -19.90 -13.30
C ASP A 235 6.91 -19.61 -11.90
N THR A 236 7.75 -19.65 -10.87
CA THR A 236 7.35 -19.30 -9.50
C THR A 236 7.06 -17.81 -9.36
N TRP A 237 7.80 -16.95 -10.08
CA TRP A 237 7.49 -15.54 -10.19
C TRP A 237 6.09 -15.30 -10.76
N TRP A 238 5.79 -15.87 -11.93
CA TRP A 238 4.56 -15.63 -12.66
C TRP A 238 3.33 -16.04 -11.85
N GLY A 239 3.38 -17.22 -11.21
CA GLY A 239 2.28 -17.70 -10.37
C GLY A 239 1.93 -16.72 -9.23
N ASN A 240 2.94 -16.26 -8.49
CA ASN A 240 2.73 -15.35 -7.35
C ASN A 240 2.33 -13.94 -7.81
N VAL A 241 3.01 -13.41 -8.83
CA VAL A 241 2.76 -12.06 -9.36
C VAL A 241 1.38 -11.96 -9.98
N LEU A 242 0.94 -12.96 -10.74
CA LEU A 242 -0.38 -12.98 -11.35
C LEU A 242 -1.48 -12.96 -10.28
N GLU A 243 -1.40 -13.84 -9.27
CA GLU A 243 -2.38 -13.89 -8.19
C GLU A 243 -2.42 -12.58 -7.40
N ALA A 244 -1.26 -11.97 -7.11
CA ALA A 244 -1.18 -10.69 -6.43
C ALA A 244 -1.79 -9.55 -7.26
N ALA A 245 -1.55 -9.51 -8.57
CA ALA A 245 -2.14 -8.53 -9.47
C ALA A 245 -3.67 -8.68 -9.54
N GLU A 246 -4.18 -9.92 -9.64
CA GLU A 246 -5.61 -10.20 -9.61
C GLU A 246 -6.26 -9.77 -8.30
N ASN A 247 -5.58 -9.99 -7.17
CA ASN A 247 -6.03 -9.54 -5.85
C ASN A 247 -6.16 -8.01 -5.75
N ILE A 248 -5.16 -7.26 -6.26
CA ILE A 248 -5.24 -5.79 -6.32
C ILE A 248 -6.37 -5.36 -7.25
N HIS A 249 -6.47 -5.94 -8.45
CA HIS A 249 -7.48 -5.56 -9.44
C HIS A 249 -8.91 -5.83 -8.94
N ALA A 250 -9.13 -6.97 -8.27
CA ALA A 250 -10.41 -7.31 -7.67
C ALA A 250 -10.80 -6.35 -6.53
N ALA A 251 -9.83 -5.92 -5.73
CA ALA A 251 -10.04 -4.91 -4.70
C ALA A 251 -10.32 -3.55 -5.37
N ASN A 252 -9.41 -3.05 -6.21
CA ASN A 252 -9.51 -1.73 -6.82
C ASN A 252 -9.13 -1.77 -8.32
N PRO A 253 -10.13 -1.86 -9.22
CA PRO A 253 -9.89 -1.99 -10.66
C PRO A 253 -9.40 -0.68 -11.32
N ASN A 254 -9.33 0.42 -10.57
CA ASN A 254 -8.89 1.73 -11.07
C ASN A 254 -7.38 1.95 -10.98
N LEU A 255 -6.64 1.07 -10.32
CA LEU A 255 -5.19 1.18 -10.15
C LEU A 255 -4.44 0.57 -11.33
N LEU A 256 -3.44 1.29 -11.82
CA LEU A 256 -2.36 0.66 -12.59
C LEU A 256 -1.49 -0.18 -11.67
N ILE A 257 -1.14 -1.38 -12.10
CA ILE A 257 -0.29 -2.30 -11.33
C ILE A 257 1.09 -2.31 -11.95
N THR A 258 2.12 -1.95 -11.18
CA THR A 258 3.52 -2.09 -11.60
C THR A 258 4.12 -3.35 -11.02
N ILE A 259 4.85 -4.07 -11.85
CA ILE A 259 5.37 -5.40 -11.52
C ILE A 259 6.90 -5.34 -11.56
N SER A 260 7.53 -5.85 -10.50
CA SER A 260 8.97 -6.01 -10.34
C SER A 260 9.47 -7.28 -11.06
N GLY A 261 10.68 -7.22 -11.61
CA GLY A 261 11.36 -8.31 -12.29
C GLY A 261 12.17 -9.21 -11.36
N LEU A 262 13.07 -10.00 -11.94
CA LEU A 262 14.08 -10.76 -11.22
C LEU A 262 15.37 -9.94 -11.03
N ASP A 263 16.23 -10.45 -10.16
CA ASP A 263 17.57 -9.95 -9.85
C ASP A 263 17.62 -8.46 -9.52
N TYR A 264 16.78 -8.01 -8.58
CA TYR A 264 16.66 -6.58 -8.25
C TYR A 264 16.13 -5.76 -9.42
N ASP A 265 15.11 -6.26 -10.11
CA ASP A 265 14.44 -5.62 -11.24
C ASP A 265 15.31 -5.41 -12.50
N ILE A 266 16.51 -5.98 -12.55
CA ILE A 266 17.39 -5.86 -13.73
C ILE A 266 17.04 -6.87 -14.82
N ASP A 267 16.34 -7.96 -14.49
CA ASP A 267 15.83 -8.93 -15.46
C ASP A 267 14.31 -8.86 -15.55
N LEU A 268 13.82 -8.38 -16.70
CA LEU A 268 12.41 -8.29 -17.06
C LEU A 268 12.03 -9.29 -18.17
N CYS A 269 12.93 -10.20 -18.51
CA CYS A 269 12.80 -11.09 -19.65
C CYS A 269 12.52 -12.54 -19.22
N PRO A 270 11.26 -13.03 -19.33
CA PRO A 270 10.90 -14.41 -18.98
C PRO A 270 11.52 -15.49 -19.88
N HIS A 271 12.31 -15.11 -20.89
CA HIS A 271 12.79 -16.01 -21.94
C HIS A 271 14.30 -15.89 -22.20
N HIS A 272 15.13 -15.68 -21.19
CA HIS A 272 16.56 -15.96 -21.37
C HIS A 272 16.74 -17.49 -21.50
N PRO A 273 17.13 -18.02 -22.67
CA PRO A 273 17.54 -19.41 -22.75
C PRO A 273 18.84 -19.53 -21.95
N SER A 274 18.86 -20.48 -21.03
CA SER A 274 20.09 -20.94 -20.39
C SER A 274 20.98 -21.67 -21.39
#